data_AF-A0A388SCU6-F1
#
_entry.id   AF-A0A388SCU6-F1
#
_cell.length_a   1.000
_cell.length_b   1.000
_cell.length_c   1.000
_cell.angle_alpha   90.00
_cell.angle_beta   90.00
_cell.angle_gamma   90.00
#
_symmetry.space_group_name_H-M   'P 1'
#
loop_
_entity.id
_entity.type
_entity.pdbx_description
1 polymer ?
#
loop_
_entity_poly.entity_id
_entity_poly.type
_entity_poly.pdbx_seq_one_letter_code
_entity_poly.pdbx_strand_id
1 'polypeptide(L)' 'MRRDTVTQVIVDYGDFEENFATPYEAQQFITAYEDEYGLPRAAWLEDMSGHKKWDYKVFEDDSGNIVLVDD' A
#
# COMPACT_ATOMS: atom_id res chain seq x y z
N MET A 1 13.67 20.76 -14.40
CA MET A 1 13.56 19.53 -13.60
C MET A 1 12.36 19.66 -12.69
N ARG A 2 11.32 18.85 -12.91
CA ARG A 2 10.25 18.66 -11.92
C ARG A 2 10.95 18.05 -10.70
N ARG A 3 10.80 18.61 -9.50
CA ARG A 3 11.27 17.92 -8.29
C ARG A 3 10.46 16.65 -8.22
N ASP A 4 11.09 15.49 -8.42
CA ASP A 4 10.45 14.21 -8.14
C ASP A 4 10.13 14.23 -6.66
N THR A 5 8.86 14.44 -6.33
CA THR A 5 8.38 14.35 -4.96
C THR A 5 8.59 12.90 -4.55
N VAL A 6 9.46 12.67 -3.57
CA VAL A 6 9.63 11.34 -2.98
C VAL A 6 8.31 10.95 -2.34
N THR A 7 7.81 9.77 -2.68
CA THR A 7 6.55 9.22 -2.19
C THR A 7 6.78 7.87 -1.52
N GLN A 8 5.83 7.50 -0.67
CA GLN A 8 5.73 6.22 0.00
C GLN A 8 4.32 5.66 -0.14
N VAL A 9 4.19 4.34 -0.08
CA VAL A 9 2.91 3.64 0.02
C VAL A 9 2.67 3.34 1.49
N ILE A 10 1.55 3.82 2.01
CA ILE A 10 1.09 3.50 3.36
C ILE A 10 0.08 2.36 3.26
N VAL A 11 0.22 1.38 4.15
CA VAL A 11 -0.73 0.28 4.34
C VAL A 11 -1.24 0.32 5.78
N ASP A 12 -2.53 0.56 5.95
CA ASP A 12 -3.18 0.72 7.26
C ASP A 12 -4.01 -0.52 7.61
N TYR A 13 -3.67 -1.17 8.73
CA TYR A 13 -4.41 -2.29 9.32
C TYR A 13 -5.36 -1.84 10.44
N GLY A 14 -5.32 -0.56 10.81
CA GLY A 14 -6.12 0.08 11.85
C GLY A 14 -5.46 0.10 13.22
N ASP A 15 -4.70 -0.95 13.55
CA ASP A 15 -3.91 -1.02 14.79
C ASP A 15 -2.46 -0.56 14.57
N PHE A 16 -1.96 -0.70 13.35
CA PHE A 16 -0.64 -0.24 12.92
C PHE A 16 -0.64 0.10 11.42
N GLU A 17 0.40 0.83 11.02
CA GLU A 17 0.67 1.21 9.64
C GLU A 17 2.06 0.73 9.23
N GLU A 18 2.19 0.28 7.99
CA GLU A 18 3.46 -0.05 7.36
C GLU A 18 3.72 0.85 6.14
N ASN A 19 4.99 1.15 5.87
CA ASN A 19 5.41 2.13 4.87
C ASN A 19 6.37 1.48 3.88
N PHE A 20 6.10 1.60 2.58
CA PHE A 20 6.89 0.97 1.52
C PHE A 20 7.33 1.99 0.48
N ALA A 21 8.49 1.75 -0.16
CA ALA A 21 8.95 2.63 -1.22
C ALA A 21 8.16 2.43 -2.51
N THR A 22 7.61 1.22 -2.72
CA THR A 22 6.86 0.87 -3.92
C THR A 22 5.57 0.10 -3.61
N PRO A 23 4.55 0.17 -4.49
CA PRO A 23 3.34 -0.66 -4.37
C PRO A 23 3.65 -2.15 -4.43
N TYR A 24 4.68 -2.55 -5.18
CA TYR A 24 5.08 -3.95 -5.29
C TYR A 24 5.57 -4.51 -3.95
N GLU A 25 6.41 -3.76 -3.22
CA GLU A 25 6.85 -4.16 -1.87
C GLU A 25 5.68 -4.27 -0.89
N ALA A 26 4.74 -3.32 -0.95
CA ALA A 26 3.52 -3.37 -0.15
C ALA A 26 2.68 -4.64 -0.46
N GLN A 27 2.48 -4.96 -1.74
CA GLN A 27 1.75 -6.17 -2.16
C GLN A 27 2.41 -7.46 -1.66
N GLN A 28 3.74 -7.55 -1.76
CA GLN A 28 4.51 -8.70 -1.26
C GLN A 28 4.35 -8.86 0.26
N PHE A 29 4.40 -7.75 1.01
CA PHE A 29 4.18 -7.77 2.45
C PHE A 29 2.76 -8.24 2.78
N ILE A 30 1.74 -7.62 2.18
CA ILE A 30 0.34 -7.96 2.45
C ILE A 30 0.08 -9.45 2.17
N THR A 31 0.54 -9.95 1.02
CA THR A 31 0.38 -11.36 0.64
C THR A 31 1.13 -12.29 1.61
N ALA A 32 2.35 -11.94 2.02
CA ALA A 32 3.15 -12.77 2.91
C ALA A 32 2.59 -12.87 4.34
N TYR A 33 1.86 -11.86 4.80
CA TYR A 33 1.33 -11.75 6.15
C TYR A 33 -0.20 -11.76 6.23
N GLU A 34 -0.88 -12.13 5.14
CA GLU A 34 -2.35 -12.19 5.09
C GLU A 34 -2.92 -13.11 6.18
N ASP A 35 -2.32 -14.27 6.40
CA ASP A 35 -2.76 -15.22 7.45
C ASP A 35 -2.62 -14.64 8.87
N GLU A 36 -1.68 -13.71 9.09
CA GLU A 36 -1.40 -13.13 10.41
C GLU A 36 -2.20 -11.86 10.68
N TYR A 37 -2.29 -10.97 9.70
CA TYR A 37 -2.88 -9.64 9.86
C TYR A 37 -4.21 -9.45 9.09
N GLY A 38 -4.56 -10.39 8.22
CA GLY A 38 -5.67 -10.24 7.27
C GLY A 38 -5.34 -9.25 6.16
N LEU A 39 -6.40 -8.73 5.52
CA LEU A 39 -6.27 -7.66 4.54
C LEU A 39 -6.22 -6.29 5.23
N PRO A 40 -5.43 -5.34 4.70
CA PRO A 40 -5.42 -3.97 5.21
C PRO A 40 -6.78 -3.29 5.00
N ARG A 41 -7.08 -2.34 5.88
CA ARG A 41 -8.30 -1.50 5.80
C ARG A 41 -8.20 -0.47 4.67
N ALA A 42 -7.00 0.07 4.46
CA ALA A 42 -6.73 1.04 3.42
C ALA A 42 -5.26 0.97 2.99
N ALA A 43 -5.00 1.42 1.76
CA ALA A 43 -3.65 1.70 1.29
C ALA A 43 -3.68 2.98 0.44
N TRP A 44 -2.66 3.82 0.55
CA TRP A 44 -2.58 5.06 -0.23
C TRP A 44 -1.14 5.45 -0.57
N LEU A 45 -0.98 6.28 -1.60
CA LEU A 45 0.29 6.92 -1.90
C LEU A 45 0.35 8.28 -1.20
N GLU A 46 1.47 8.59 -0.58
CA GLU A 46 1.69 9.82 0.17
C GLU A 46 3.08 10.41 -0.12
N ASP A 47 3.22 11.74 -0.07
CA ASP A 47 4.55 12.37 -0.09
C ASP A 47 5.23 12.38 1.27
N MET A 48 6.56 12.54 1.30
CA MET A 48 7.33 12.58 2.57
C MET A 48 6.91 13.70 3.55
N SER A 49 5.99 14.59 3.18
CA SER A 49 5.43 15.62 4.07
C SER A 49 4.11 15.22 4.72
N GLY A 50 3.60 14.01 4.50
CA GLY A 50 2.32 13.58 5.05
C GLY A 50 1.13 13.74 4.11
N HIS A 51 1.32 14.24 2.88
CA HIS A 51 0.19 14.53 2.02
C HIS A 51 -0.17 13.33 1.15
N LYS A 52 -1.32 12.73 1.46
CA LYS A 52 -1.96 11.73 0.61
C LYS A 52 -2.18 12.28 -0.80
N LYS A 53 -1.78 11.49 -1.81
CA LYS A 53 -1.92 11.76 -3.24
C LYS A 53 -3.13 11.06 -3.84
N TRP A 54 -3.28 9.76 -3.56
CA TRP A 54 -4.42 8.95 -3.98
C TRP A 54 -4.50 7.66 -3.17
N ASP A 55 -5.66 7.03 -3.18
CA ASP A 55 -5.93 5.75 -2.53
C ASP A 55 -5.73 4.58 -3.52
N TYR A 56 -5.31 3.43 -3.00
CA TYR A 56 -5.29 2.17 -3.72
C TYR A 56 -6.50 1.33 -3.34
N LYS A 57 -7.07 0.63 -4.34
CA LYS A 57 -7.95 -0.51 -4.08
C LYS A 57 -7.11 -1.75 -3.78
N VAL A 58 -7.54 -2.49 -2.77
CA VAL A 58 -6.95 -3.76 -2.34
C VAL A 58 -7.90 -4.88 -2.76
N PHE A 59 -7.43 -5.84 -3.57
CA PHE A 59 -8.20 -7.04 -3.92
C PHE A 59 -7.29 -8.23 -4.17
N GLU A 60 -7.87 -9.43 -4.06
CA GLU A 60 -7.24 -10.69 -4.40
C GLU A 60 -7.42 -10.98 -5.91
N ASP A 61 -6.32 -11.32 -6.60
CA ASP A 61 -6.36 -11.73 -8.00
C ASP A 61 -6.73 -13.21 -8.17
N ASP A 62 -6.92 -13.65 -9.42
CA ASP A 62 -7.29 -15.04 -9.75
C ASP A 62 -6.22 -16.09 -9.33
N SER A 63 -5.02 -15.64 -8.92
CA SER A 63 -3.92 -16.48 -8.46
C SER A 63 -3.74 -16.46 -6.94
N GLY A 64 -4.62 -15.76 -6.21
CA GLY A 64 -4.57 -15.64 -4.76
C GLY A 64 -3.55 -14.62 -4.24
N ASN A 65 -3.08 -13.69 -5.08
CA ASN A 65 -2.19 -12.62 -4.64
C ASN A 65 -2.97 -11.35 -4.36
N ILE A 66 -2.52 -10.56 -3.38
CA ILE A 66 -3.11 -9.26 -3.10
C ILE A 66 -2.48 -8.20 -4.00
N VAL A 67 -3.34 -7.47 -4.72
CA VAL A 67 -2.95 -6.43 -5.67
C VAL A 67 -3.45 -5.06 -5.20
N LEU A 68 -2.57 -4.06 -5.33
CA LEU A 68 -2.90 -2.64 -5.15
C LEU A 68 -3.10 -1.99 -6.52
N VAL A 69 -4.27 -1.43 -6.77
CA VAL A 69 -4.59 -0.74 -8.04
C VAL A 69 -5.05 0.68 -7.75
N ASP A 70 -4.56 1.63 -8.55
CA ASP A 70 -4.97 3.04 -8.49
C ASP A 70 -6.50 3.16 -8.67
N ASP A 71 -7.16 3.89 -7.77
CA ASP A 71 -8.59 4.26 -7.88
C ASP A 71 -8.83 5.48 -8.80
#